data_AF-A0A2V6C181-F1
#
_entry.id   AF-A0A2V6C181-F1
#
_cell.length_a   1.000
_cell.length_b   1.000
_cell.length_c   1.000
_cell.angle_alpha   90.00
_cell.angle_beta   90.00
_cell.angle_gamma   90.00
#
_symmetry.space_group_name_H-M   'P 1'
#
loop_
_entity.id
_entity.type
_entity.pdbx_description
1 polymer ?
#
loop_
_entity_poly.entity_id
_entity_poly.type
_entity_poly.pdbx_seq_one_letter_code
_entity_poly.pdbx_strand_id
1 'polypeptide(L)'
;MTADTKQAIAGLVTENQPAIELLHKAAVSGKCRYQIDLKKGVNMELPHLAGLRDSGRLLLLNAAFNLEQGKVEASLQSITDTLGAALSLEDEPLLLSQLVRIALEKLSVSALERVLSQHGLEEKQIAIAASAFRNAECPMGLHRAFVGERCTGINLFQMSPQNRAAVFSKTSEGAARFKDNAQSVDGDFLFFLRIMESETEVTKLPYPKRLQAAKDVRPEIIRSAKEQKYLVSAQLLPAFGSVVEKDAENVALLRAARTALAVERFRFANRKLPENLDSIAPSFLDAIPVDPFDGKSIRFKKLAKGYVVYSVGKDTQDNGGKEKGDSETDYDLTLTVER
;
A
#
# COMPACT_ATOMS: atom_id res chain seq x y z
N MET A 1 24.42 -2.22 -4.12
CA MET A 1 24.00 -3.12 -5.21
C MET A 1 25.24 -3.76 -5.81
N THR A 2 25.27 -5.08 -6.00
CA THR A 2 26.46 -5.76 -6.58
C THR A 2 26.57 -5.48 -8.08
N ALA A 3 27.75 -5.71 -8.67
CA ALA A 3 27.97 -5.55 -10.10
C ALA A 3 27.04 -6.46 -10.93
N ASP A 4 26.87 -7.71 -10.51
CA ASP A 4 25.98 -8.68 -11.18
C ASP A 4 24.53 -8.21 -11.17
N THR A 5 24.04 -7.66 -10.05
CA THR A 5 22.69 -7.08 -9.99
C THR A 5 22.56 -5.88 -10.94
N LYS A 6 23.57 -4.99 -11.01
CA LYS A 6 23.56 -3.85 -11.95
C LYS A 6 23.47 -4.32 -13.40
N GLN A 7 24.24 -5.33 -13.78
CA GLN A 7 24.23 -5.89 -15.13
C GLN A 7 22.89 -6.54 -15.48
N ALA A 8 22.30 -7.32 -14.55
CA ALA A 8 20.99 -7.93 -14.74
C ALA A 8 19.88 -6.87 -14.93
N ILE A 9 19.89 -5.80 -14.14
CA ILE A 9 18.95 -4.69 -14.28
C ILE A 9 19.12 -4.00 -15.64
N ALA A 10 20.35 -3.72 -16.05
CA ALA A 10 20.63 -3.08 -17.33
C ALA A 10 20.12 -3.90 -18.52
N GLY A 11 20.31 -5.24 -18.48
CA GLY A 11 19.77 -6.16 -19.48
C GLY A 11 18.24 -6.09 -19.55
N LEU A 12 17.57 -6.26 -18.41
CA LEU A 12 16.10 -6.22 -18.33
C LEU A 12 15.51 -4.89 -18.83
N VAL A 13 16.11 -3.76 -18.43
CA VAL A 13 15.65 -2.43 -18.86
C VAL A 13 15.83 -2.27 -20.37
N THR A 14 16.99 -2.66 -20.90
CA THR A 14 17.30 -2.52 -22.34
C THR A 14 16.37 -3.38 -23.20
N GLU A 15 16.17 -4.65 -22.81
CA GLU A 15 15.30 -5.59 -23.54
C GLU A 15 13.83 -5.15 -23.55
N ASN A 16 13.38 -4.46 -22.49
CA ASN A 16 11.99 -4.04 -22.32
C ASN A 16 11.77 -2.54 -22.59
N GLN A 17 12.72 -1.86 -23.26
CA GLN A 17 12.61 -0.43 -23.56
C GLN A 17 11.30 -0.04 -24.27
N PRO A 18 10.78 -0.80 -25.26
CA PRO A 18 9.49 -0.47 -25.88
C PRO A 18 8.31 -0.53 -24.90
N ALA A 19 8.34 -1.46 -23.94
CA ALA A 19 7.31 -1.57 -22.91
C ALA A 19 7.39 -0.39 -21.93
N ILE A 20 8.61 -0.01 -21.52
CA ILE A 20 8.85 1.15 -20.65
C ILE A 20 8.29 2.43 -21.29
N GLU A 21 8.53 2.66 -22.57
CA GLU A 21 8.00 3.82 -23.29
C GLU A 21 6.46 3.84 -23.34
N LEU A 22 5.82 2.68 -23.50
CA LEU A 22 4.36 2.57 -23.46
C LEU A 22 3.82 2.84 -22.04
N LEU A 23 4.51 2.35 -21.01
CA LEU A 23 4.14 2.57 -19.62
C LEU A 23 4.22 4.05 -19.23
N HIS A 24 5.30 4.74 -19.62
CA HIS A 24 5.43 6.18 -19.44
C HIS A 24 4.27 6.96 -20.09
N LYS A 25 3.86 6.56 -21.30
CA LYS A 25 2.70 7.18 -21.97
C LYS A 25 1.37 6.89 -21.27
N ALA A 26 1.18 5.65 -20.80
CA ALA A 26 -0.06 5.22 -20.16
C ALA A 26 -0.30 5.89 -18.80
N ALA A 27 0.75 6.07 -18.01
CA ALA A 27 0.68 6.60 -16.65
C ALA A 27 0.16 8.05 -16.57
N VAL A 28 0.30 8.85 -17.63
CA VAL A 28 -0.17 10.25 -17.71
C VAL A 28 -1.68 10.36 -17.48
N SER A 29 -2.46 9.35 -17.85
CA SER A 29 -3.92 9.40 -17.75
C SER A 29 -4.46 9.24 -16.32
N GLY A 30 -3.72 8.55 -15.44
CA GLY A 30 -4.08 8.25 -14.04
C GLY A 30 -5.37 7.44 -13.84
N LYS A 31 -6.19 7.24 -14.89
CA LYS A 31 -7.49 6.58 -14.85
C LYS A 31 -7.52 5.45 -15.85
N CYS A 32 -7.87 4.26 -15.38
CA CYS A 32 -8.04 3.09 -16.23
C CYS A 32 -9.37 2.41 -15.91
N ARG A 33 -9.93 1.73 -16.91
CA ARG A 33 -11.03 0.78 -16.70
C ARG A 33 -10.61 -0.57 -17.22
N TYR A 34 -10.30 -1.48 -16.30
CA TYR A 34 -10.00 -2.86 -16.62
C TYR A 34 -11.29 -3.62 -16.95
N GLN A 35 -11.24 -4.50 -17.95
CA GLN A 35 -12.40 -5.29 -18.38
C GLN A 35 -12.61 -6.49 -17.45
N ILE A 36 -13.08 -6.22 -16.23
CA ILE A 36 -13.37 -7.23 -15.21
C ILE A 36 -14.84 -7.66 -15.32
N ASP A 37 -15.07 -8.97 -15.45
CA ASP A 37 -16.42 -9.53 -15.38
C ASP A 37 -16.83 -9.81 -13.93
N LEU A 38 -17.35 -8.77 -13.26
CA LEU A 38 -17.81 -8.85 -11.88
C LEU A 38 -18.97 -9.86 -11.67
N LYS A 39 -19.69 -10.26 -12.73
CA LYS A 39 -20.78 -11.23 -12.63
C LYS A 39 -20.29 -12.63 -12.26
N LYS A 40 -19.01 -12.92 -12.48
CA LYS A 40 -18.37 -14.18 -12.06
C LYS A 40 -18.14 -14.27 -10.55
N GLY A 41 -18.38 -13.20 -9.79
CA GLY A 41 -18.25 -13.17 -8.34
C GLY A 41 -16.88 -13.67 -7.88
N VAL A 42 -16.83 -14.57 -6.90
CA VAL A 42 -15.54 -15.10 -6.38
C VAL A 42 -14.70 -15.85 -7.43
N ASN A 43 -15.29 -16.26 -8.56
CA ASN A 43 -14.58 -16.91 -9.67
C ASN A 43 -14.11 -15.91 -10.75
N MET A 44 -14.21 -14.60 -10.51
CA MET A 44 -13.73 -13.60 -11.46
C MET A 44 -12.21 -13.70 -11.65
N GLU A 45 -11.76 -13.40 -12.87
CA GLU A 45 -10.34 -13.37 -13.21
C GLU A 45 -9.83 -11.93 -13.20
N LEU A 46 -8.61 -11.74 -12.71
CA LEU A 46 -7.97 -10.43 -12.55
C LEU A 46 -6.59 -10.42 -13.24
N PRO A 47 -6.51 -10.75 -14.55
CA PRO A 47 -5.23 -10.96 -15.23
C PRO A 47 -4.38 -9.68 -15.30
N HIS A 48 -5.02 -8.52 -15.28
CA HIS A 48 -4.35 -7.22 -15.32
C HIS A 48 -3.49 -6.96 -14.08
N LEU A 49 -3.83 -7.52 -12.91
CA LEU A 49 -3.10 -7.27 -11.67
C LEU A 49 -1.66 -7.78 -11.70
N ALA A 50 -1.45 -8.97 -12.29
CA ALA A 50 -0.10 -9.52 -12.45
C ALA A 50 0.73 -8.65 -13.41
N GLY A 51 0.16 -8.31 -14.57
CA GLY A 51 0.81 -7.44 -15.54
C GLY A 51 1.14 -6.04 -14.99
N LEU A 52 0.24 -5.45 -14.20
CA LEU A 52 0.45 -4.14 -13.60
C LEU A 52 1.54 -4.16 -12.52
N ARG A 53 1.56 -5.21 -11.69
CA ARG A 53 2.63 -5.41 -10.71
C ARG A 53 3.99 -5.53 -11.40
N ASP A 54 4.07 -6.31 -12.47
CA ASP A 54 5.32 -6.54 -13.18
C ASP A 54 5.76 -5.28 -13.96
N SER A 55 4.79 -4.52 -14.48
CA SER A 55 5.02 -3.20 -15.10
C SER A 55 5.59 -2.17 -14.12
N GLY A 56 5.00 -2.06 -12.92
CA GLY A 56 5.51 -1.17 -11.89
C GLY A 56 6.91 -1.57 -11.40
N ARG A 57 7.17 -2.88 -11.25
CA ARG A 57 8.53 -3.37 -10.96
C ARG A 57 9.52 -3.01 -12.06
N LEU A 58 9.15 -3.17 -13.33
CA LEU A 58 10.00 -2.80 -14.46
C LEU A 58 10.30 -1.30 -14.47
N LEU A 59 9.31 -0.44 -14.22
CA LEU A 59 9.52 1.01 -14.08
C LEU A 59 10.50 1.32 -12.94
N LEU A 60 10.38 0.69 -11.77
CA LEU A 60 11.28 0.94 -10.65
C LEU A 60 12.69 0.38 -10.87
N LEU A 61 12.85 -0.70 -11.64
CA LEU A 61 14.15 -1.14 -12.14
C LEU A 61 14.76 -0.11 -13.10
N ASN A 62 13.95 0.45 -14.01
CA ASN A 62 14.35 1.56 -14.87
C ASN A 62 14.73 2.81 -14.05
N ALA A 63 14.02 3.09 -12.95
CA ALA A 63 14.34 4.19 -12.05
C ALA A 63 15.73 3.99 -11.42
N ALA A 64 16.01 2.80 -10.91
CA ALA A 64 17.32 2.46 -10.35
C ALA A 64 18.44 2.52 -11.40
N PHE A 65 18.20 1.99 -12.60
CA PHE A 65 19.15 2.04 -13.71
C PHE A 65 19.52 3.46 -14.13
N ASN A 66 18.52 4.36 -14.22
CA ASN A 66 18.75 5.76 -14.56
C ASN A 66 19.45 6.51 -13.42
N LEU A 67 19.13 6.21 -12.15
CA LEU A 67 19.78 6.83 -11.00
C LEU A 67 21.29 6.54 -10.97
N GLU A 68 21.70 5.29 -11.23
CA GLU A 68 23.10 4.88 -11.31
C GLU A 68 23.89 5.59 -12.43
N GLN A 69 23.19 6.12 -13.45
CA GLN A 69 23.78 6.93 -14.53
C GLN A 69 23.71 8.44 -14.26
N GLY A 70 23.25 8.85 -13.08
CA GLY A 70 23.02 10.26 -12.74
C GLY A 70 21.83 10.90 -13.46
N LYS A 71 20.98 10.10 -14.13
CA LYS A 71 19.78 10.56 -14.84
C LYS A 71 18.59 10.68 -13.88
N VAL A 72 18.68 11.64 -12.96
CA VAL A 72 17.71 11.84 -11.86
C VAL A 72 16.29 12.10 -12.37
N GLU A 73 16.12 12.92 -13.41
CA GLU A 73 14.79 13.25 -13.96
C GLU A 73 14.10 12.01 -14.54
N ALA A 74 14.81 11.18 -15.31
CA ALA A 74 14.29 9.92 -15.84
C ALA A 74 13.95 8.91 -14.71
N SER A 75 14.76 8.89 -13.64
CA SER A 75 14.49 8.08 -12.46
C SER A 75 13.19 8.49 -11.77
N LEU A 76 13.01 9.80 -11.54
CA LEU A 76 11.80 10.34 -10.95
C LEU A 76 10.56 10.10 -11.82
N GLN A 77 10.67 10.24 -13.15
CA GLN A 77 9.57 9.95 -14.07
C GLN A 77 9.06 8.51 -13.89
N SER A 78 9.97 7.53 -13.81
CA SER A 78 9.58 6.13 -13.55
C SER A 78 8.91 5.92 -12.19
N ILE A 79 9.36 6.63 -11.14
CA ILE A 79 8.73 6.58 -9.82
C ILE A 79 7.31 7.17 -9.88
N THR A 80 7.15 8.35 -10.48
CA THR A 80 5.83 8.98 -10.60
C THR A 80 4.89 8.19 -11.49
N ASP A 81 5.40 7.52 -12.53
CA ASP A 81 4.59 6.67 -13.40
C ASP A 81 4.18 5.36 -12.72
N THR A 82 4.99 4.87 -11.79
CA THR A 82 4.61 3.74 -10.94
C THR A 82 3.47 4.13 -10.00
N LEU A 83 3.48 5.34 -9.45
CA LEU A 83 2.35 5.89 -8.69
C LEU A 83 1.11 6.11 -9.59
N GLY A 84 1.28 6.54 -10.84
CA GLY A 84 0.20 6.64 -11.82
C GLY A 84 -0.41 5.27 -12.16
N ALA A 85 0.42 4.23 -12.29
CA ALA A 85 -0.03 2.86 -12.45
C ALA A 85 -0.78 2.37 -11.21
N ALA A 86 -0.32 2.69 -10.00
CA ALA A 86 -1.04 2.39 -8.76
C ALA A 86 -2.41 3.09 -8.69
N LEU A 87 -2.47 4.38 -9.06
CA LEU A 87 -3.68 5.19 -9.09
C LEU A 87 -4.75 4.63 -10.03
N SER A 88 -4.35 3.94 -11.10
CA SER A 88 -5.30 3.29 -12.02
C SER A 88 -6.20 2.23 -11.37
N LEU A 89 -5.82 1.73 -10.17
CA LEU A 89 -6.58 0.77 -9.37
C LEU A 89 -7.47 1.43 -8.30
N GLU A 90 -7.47 2.76 -8.16
CA GLU A 90 -8.23 3.48 -7.14
C GLU A 90 -9.72 3.12 -7.13
N ASP A 91 -10.30 2.97 -8.32
CA ASP A 91 -11.72 2.68 -8.49
C ASP A 91 -12.05 1.18 -8.52
N GLU A 92 -11.07 0.30 -8.36
CA GLU A 92 -11.33 -1.13 -8.32
C GLU A 92 -11.89 -1.59 -6.97
N PRO A 93 -13.03 -2.31 -6.97
CA PRO A 93 -13.75 -2.67 -5.76
C PRO A 93 -13.28 -4.00 -5.16
N LEU A 94 -11.99 -4.35 -5.27
CA LEU A 94 -11.49 -5.66 -4.82
C LEU A 94 -10.26 -5.48 -3.93
N LEU A 95 -10.18 -6.24 -2.83
CA LEU A 95 -9.04 -6.12 -1.91
C LEU A 95 -7.73 -6.49 -2.61
N LEU A 96 -7.76 -7.47 -3.52
CA LEU A 96 -6.56 -7.86 -4.27
C LEU A 96 -6.02 -6.69 -5.11
N SER A 97 -6.89 -5.90 -5.74
CA SER A 97 -6.51 -4.71 -6.48
C SER A 97 -5.89 -3.67 -5.55
N GLN A 98 -6.51 -3.41 -4.40
CA GLN A 98 -5.95 -2.46 -3.41
C GLN A 98 -4.60 -2.93 -2.84
N LEU A 99 -4.39 -4.24 -2.68
CA LEU A 99 -3.10 -4.78 -2.24
C LEU A 99 -1.98 -4.59 -3.28
N VAL A 100 -2.30 -4.74 -4.58
CA VAL A 100 -1.34 -4.43 -5.66
C VAL A 100 -1.02 -2.95 -5.69
N ARG A 101 -2.04 -2.08 -5.54
CA ARG A 101 -1.86 -0.63 -5.43
C ARG A 101 -0.90 -0.26 -4.29
N ILE A 102 -1.18 -0.74 -3.07
CA ILE A 102 -0.34 -0.53 -1.88
C ILE A 102 1.10 -1.02 -2.12
N ALA A 103 1.28 -2.17 -2.77
CA ALA A 103 2.61 -2.69 -3.04
C ALA A 103 3.42 -1.77 -3.98
N LEU A 104 2.80 -1.22 -5.02
CA LEU A 104 3.44 -0.29 -5.95
C LEU A 104 3.79 1.04 -5.27
N GLU A 105 2.89 1.56 -4.42
CA GLU A 105 3.11 2.78 -3.64
C GLU A 105 4.28 2.63 -2.66
N LYS A 106 4.33 1.54 -1.88
CA LYS A 106 5.44 1.27 -0.96
C LYS A 106 6.79 1.16 -1.68
N LEU A 107 6.83 0.45 -2.82
CA LEU A 107 8.05 0.35 -3.62
C LEU A 107 8.49 1.71 -4.19
N SER A 108 7.53 2.58 -4.52
CA SER A 108 7.80 3.95 -4.98
C SER A 108 8.40 4.81 -3.87
N VAL A 109 7.94 4.67 -2.61
CA VAL A 109 8.55 5.33 -1.44
C VAL A 109 10.02 4.92 -1.28
N SER A 110 10.32 3.62 -1.34
CA SER A 110 11.70 3.13 -1.25
C SER A 110 12.59 3.63 -2.40
N ALA A 111 12.04 3.77 -3.61
CA ALA A 111 12.77 4.33 -4.74
C ALA A 111 13.03 5.84 -4.55
N LEU A 112 12.05 6.60 -4.04
CA LEU A 112 12.23 8.01 -3.71
C LEU A 112 13.32 8.20 -2.65
N GLU A 113 13.32 7.40 -1.60
CA GLU A 113 14.34 7.45 -0.54
C GLU A 113 15.76 7.37 -1.13
N ARG A 114 16.00 6.41 -2.04
CA ARG A 114 17.30 6.26 -2.73
C ARG A 114 17.67 7.50 -3.54
N VAL A 115 16.71 8.08 -4.25
CA VAL A 115 16.94 9.31 -5.02
C VAL A 115 17.33 10.45 -4.08
N LEU A 116 16.61 10.64 -2.98
CA LEU A 116 16.88 11.71 -2.02
C LEU A 116 18.23 11.54 -1.30
N SER A 117 18.65 10.30 -1.01
CA SER A 117 19.94 10.01 -0.37
C SER A 117 21.12 10.21 -1.33
N GLN A 118 20.99 9.79 -2.58
CA GLN A 118 22.11 9.84 -3.53
C GLN A 118 22.27 11.20 -4.23
N HIS A 119 21.17 11.93 -4.41
CA HIS A 119 21.16 13.18 -5.18
C HIS A 119 20.32 14.27 -4.51
N GLY A 120 20.75 15.52 -4.68
CA GLY A 120 19.88 16.67 -4.45
C GLY A 120 18.86 16.80 -5.58
N LEU A 121 17.64 17.20 -5.24
CA LEU A 121 16.61 17.50 -6.24
C LEU A 121 16.50 19.00 -6.46
N GLU A 122 16.18 19.37 -7.70
CA GLU A 122 15.80 20.73 -8.07
C GLU A 122 14.35 21.03 -7.64
N GLU A 123 14.00 22.31 -7.48
CA GLU A 123 12.67 22.72 -7.04
C GLU A 123 11.54 22.12 -7.89
N LYS A 124 11.70 22.12 -9.23
CA LYS A 124 10.72 21.54 -10.15
C LYS A 124 10.54 20.04 -9.93
N GLN A 125 11.64 19.31 -9.71
CA GLN A 125 11.64 17.87 -9.46
C GLN A 125 10.96 17.54 -8.12
N ILE A 126 11.25 18.33 -7.07
CA ILE A 126 10.58 18.20 -5.77
C ILE A 126 9.07 18.44 -5.92
N ALA A 127 8.67 19.47 -6.66
CA ALA A 127 7.25 19.78 -6.87
C ALA A 127 6.49 18.66 -7.59
N ILE A 128 7.09 18.08 -8.64
CA ILE A 128 6.50 16.95 -9.38
C ILE A 128 6.32 15.73 -8.47
N ALA A 129 7.39 15.33 -7.75
CA ALA A 129 7.33 14.21 -6.82
C ALA A 129 6.31 14.47 -5.70
N ALA A 130 6.30 15.67 -5.11
CA ALA A 130 5.37 16.03 -4.03
C ALA A 130 3.92 15.95 -4.48
N SER A 131 3.62 16.36 -5.71
CA SER A 131 2.28 16.21 -6.28
C SER A 131 1.89 14.75 -6.47
N ALA A 132 2.79 13.91 -6.99
CA ALA A 132 2.52 12.50 -7.21
C ALA A 132 2.25 11.74 -5.89
N PHE A 133 3.11 11.93 -4.89
CA PHE A 133 2.95 11.28 -3.57
C PHE A 133 1.74 11.81 -2.78
N ARG A 134 1.36 13.09 -2.97
CA ARG A 134 0.11 13.63 -2.38
C ARG A 134 -1.12 12.94 -2.98
N ASN A 135 -1.13 12.70 -4.29
CA ASN A 135 -2.27 12.10 -4.99
C ASN A 135 -2.36 10.57 -4.79
N ALA A 136 -1.31 9.91 -4.32
CA ALA A 136 -1.28 8.47 -4.08
C ALA A 136 -2.08 8.03 -2.84
N GLU A 137 -2.27 8.90 -1.85
CA GLU A 137 -3.07 8.57 -0.68
C GLU A 137 -4.55 8.48 -1.09
N CYS A 138 -5.14 7.28 -0.98
CA CYS A 138 -6.52 7.00 -1.38
C CYS A 138 -7.39 6.63 -0.16
N PRO A 139 -8.06 7.60 0.50
CA PRO A 139 -8.77 7.35 1.75
C PRO A 139 -9.94 6.37 1.64
N MET A 140 -10.57 6.29 0.46
CA MET A 140 -11.77 5.50 0.18
C MET A 140 -11.51 4.19 -0.57
N GLY A 141 -10.26 3.92 -0.98
CA GLY A 141 -9.92 2.71 -1.75
C GLY A 141 -10.27 1.43 -0.98
N LEU A 142 -9.97 1.41 0.32
CA LEU A 142 -10.30 0.26 1.16
C LEU A 142 -11.81 0.10 1.37
N HIS A 143 -12.54 1.19 1.62
CA HIS A 143 -14.00 1.17 1.73
C HIS A 143 -14.65 0.57 0.48
N ARG A 144 -14.23 1.03 -0.71
CA ARG A 144 -14.71 0.50 -2.00
C ARG A 144 -14.44 -1.00 -2.14
N ALA A 145 -13.25 -1.44 -1.75
CA ALA A 145 -12.91 -2.85 -1.77
C ALA A 145 -13.78 -3.70 -0.84
N PHE A 146 -14.02 -3.26 0.41
CA PHE A 146 -14.91 -3.98 1.32
C PHE A 146 -16.35 -4.07 0.80
N VAL A 147 -16.86 -3.02 0.15
CA VAL A 147 -18.17 -3.07 -0.53
C VAL A 147 -18.20 -4.14 -1.62
N GLY A 148 -17.15 -4.25 -2.44
CA GLY A 148 -17.08 -5.28 -3.46
C GLY A 148 -16.88 -6.69 -2.89
N GLU A 149 -16.07 -6.85 -1.84
CA GLU A 149 -15.92 -8.14 -1.14
C GLU A 149 -17.22 -8.62 -0.50
N ARG A 150 -18.09 -7.70 -0.08
CA ARG A 150 -19.44 -8.06 0.39
C ARG A 150 -20.25 -8.67 -0.74
N CYS A 151 -20.17 -8.10 -1.95
CA CYS A 151 -20.85 -8.62 -3.13
C CYS A 151 -20.28 -9.98 -3.57
N THR A 152 -18.96 -10.15 -3.59
CA THR A 152 -18.31 -11.44 -3.91
C THR A 152 -18.64 -12.51 -2.87
N GLY A 153 -18.68 -12.13 -1.59
CA GLY A 153 -19.10 -13.01 -0.50
C GLY A 153 -20.55 -13.45 -0.61
N ILE A 154 -21.50 -12.56 -0.92
CA ILE A 154 -22.90 -12.93 -1.18
C ILE A 154 -22.98 -13.96 -2.31
N ASN A 155 -22.25 -13.73 -3.41
CA ASN A 155 -22.20 -14.69 -4.52
C ASN A 155 -21.67 -16.05 -4.07
N LEU A 156 -20.62 -16.10 -3.23
CA LEU A 156 -20.06 -17.33 -2.68
C LEU A 156 -21.10 -18.10 -1.83
N PHE A 157 -21.90 -17.41 -1.01
CA PHE A 157 -22.97 -18.03 -0.22
C PHE A 157 -24.16 -18.53 -1.06
N GLN A 158 -24.38 -17.96 -2.23
CA GLN A 158 -25.41 -18.41 -3.19
C GLN A 158 -24.97 -19.63 -4.02
N MET A 159 -23.69 -20.02 -3.96
CA MET A 159 -23.21 -21.22 -4.66
C MET A 159 -23.68 -22.51 -4.01
N SER A 160 -23.77 -23.57 -4.82
CA SER A 160 -23.94 -24.94 -4.32
C SER A 160 -22.81 -25.30 -3.34
N PRO A 161 -23.06 -26.19 -2.36
CA PRO A 161 -22.04 -26.63 -1.42
C PRO A 161 -20.75 -27.13 -2.09
N GLN A 162 -20.89 -27.88 -3.21
CA GLN A 162 -19.77 -28.42 -3.97
C GLN A 162 -18.91 -27.30 -4.59
N ASN A 163 -19.55 -26.32 -5.23
CA ASN A 163 -18.83 -25.20 -5.86
C ASN A 163 -18.16 -24.32 -4.80
N ARG A 164 -18.83 -24.10 -3.66
CA ARG A 164 -18.25 -23.35 -2.54
C ARG A 164 -17.02 -24.04 -1.96
N ALA A 165 -17.09 -25.35 -1.74
CA ALA A 165 -15.95 -26.15 -1.29
C ALA A 165 -14.80 -26.11 -2.30
N ALA A 166 -15.10 -26.10 -3.61
CA ALA A 166 -14.09 -26.02 -4.67
C ALA A 166 -13.34 -24.68 -4.70
N VAL A 167 -13.98 -23.58 -4.31
CA VAL A 167 -13.31 -22.27 -4.14
C VAL A 167 -12.25 -22.36 -3.04
N PHE A 168 -12.59 -22.96 -1.90
CA PHE A 168 -11.68 -23.10 -0.76
C PHE A 168 -10.67 -24.24 -0.89
N SER A 169 -10.91 -25.23 -1.74
CA SER A 169 -9.94 -26.31 -1.99
C SER A 169 -8.74 -25.84 -2.81
N LYS A 170 -8.86 -24.73 -3.54
CA LYS A 170 -7.74 -24.06 -4.23
C LYS A 170 -6.81 -23.31 -3.27
N THR A 171 -7.21 -23.14 -2.00
CA THR A 171 -6.39 -22.60 -0.92
C THR A 171 -5.99 -23.76 0.02
N SER A 172 -4.70 -23.94 0.26
CA SER A 172 -4.04 -25.22 0.60
C SER A 172 -4.52 -26.03 1.83
N GLU A 173 -5.50 -25.55 2.63
CA GLU A 173 -6.00 -26.25 3.83
C GLU A 173 -7.54 -26.34 3.94
N GLY A 174 -8.30 -25.74 3.00
CA GLY A 174 -9.75 -25.56 3.17
C GLY A 174 -10.62 -26.78 2.82
N ALA A 175 -10.22 -27.58 1.82
CA ALA A 175 -11.07 -28.60 1.22
C ALA A 175 -11.60 -29.67 2.19
N ALA A 176 -10.77 -30.09 3.16
CA ALA A 176 -11.10 -31.16 4.09
C ALA A 176 -12.10 -30.73 5.17
N ARG A 177 -12.11 -29.44 5.55
CA ARG A 177 -13.02 -28.90 6.58
C ARG A 177 -14.47 -28.76 6.10
N PHE A 178 -14.67 -28.60 4.79
CA PHE A 178 -16.00 -28.44 4.17
C PHE A 178 -16.77 -29.76 3.98
N LYS A 179 -16.15 -30.93 4.19
CA LYS A 179 -16.80 -32.22 3.95
C LYS A 179 -17.71 -32.71 5.08
N ASP A 180 -17.48 -32.28 6.33
CA ASP A 180 -18.09 -32.94 7.51
C ASP A 180 -18.90 -32.06 8.49
N ASN A 181 -19.22 -30.79 8.20
CA ASN A 181 -19.93 -29.94 9.18
C ASN A 181 -20.93 -28.98 8.53
N ALA A 182 -22.05 -29.51 8.04
CA ALA A 182 -23.22 -28.70 7.67
C ALA A 182 -23.96 -28.22 8.93
N GLN A 183 -23.44 -27.21 9.62
CA GLN A 183 -24.26 -26.29 10.42
C GLN A 183 -24.53 -25.01 9.63
N SER A 184 -25.61 -24.31 10.01
CA SER A 184 -26.38 -23.38 9.19
C SER A 184 -25.55 -22.44 8.30
N VAL A 185 -25.56 -22.73 6.99
CA VAL A 185 -25.08 -21.81 5.94
C VAL A 185 -25.72 -20.43 6.10
N ASP A 186 -26.98 -20.38 6.52
CA ASP A 186 -27.70 -19.11 6.76
C ASP A 186 -27.12 -18.37 7.96
N GLY A 187 -26.73 -19.08 9.03
CA GLY A 187 -26.05 -18.50 10.19
C GLY A 187 -24.70 -17.88 9.82
N ASP A 188 -23.85 -18.61 9.09
CA ASP A 188 -22.56 -18.10 8.59
C ASP A 188 -22.80 -16.91 7.63
N PHE A 189 -23.82 -16.98 6.77
CA PHE A 189 -24.15 -15.89 5.86
C PHE A 189 -24.60 -14.62 6.58
N LEU A 190 -25.51 -14.73 7.54
CA LEU A 190 -25.97 -13.59 8.34
C LEU A 190 -24.83 -13.00 9.19
N PHE A 191 -23.97 -13.86 9.74
CA PHE A 191 -22.76 -13.44 10.44
C PHE A 191 -21.83 -12.66 9.50
N PHE A 192 -21.51 -13.21 8.33
CA PHE A 192 -20.71 -12.55 7.31
C PHE A 192 -21.26 -11.18 6.94
N LEU A 193 -22.56 -11.07 6.64
CA LEU A 193 -23.18 -9.79 6.27
C LEU A 193 -23.06 -8.74 7.37
N ARG A 194 -23.26 -9.14 8.62
CA ARG A 194 -23.09 -8.25 9.79
C ARG A 194 -21.65 -7.77 9.94
N ILE A 195 -20.68 -8.66 9.77
CA ILE A 195 -19.27 -8.28 9.84
C ILE A 195 -18.89 -7.36 8.69
N MET A 196 -19.33 -7.65 7.46
CA MET A 196 -19.06 -6.79 6.31
C MET A 196 -19.69 -5.40 6.44
N GLU A 197 -20.87 -5.29 7.04
CA GLU A 197 -21.47 -3.99 7.39
C GLU A 197 -20.58 -3.23 8.38
N SER A 198 -20.17 -3.87 9.48
CA SER A 198 -19.27 -3.29 10.47
C SER A 198 -17.94 -2.84 9.87
N GLU A 199 -17.26 -3.69 9.11
CA GLU A 199 -15.98 -3.37 8.45
C GLU A 199 -16.13 -2.21 7.44
N THR A 200 -17.24 -2.17 6.72
CA THR A 200 -17.53 -1.07 5.79
C THR A 200 -17.70 0.27 6.52
N GLU A 201 -18.27 0.30 7.73
CA GLU A 201 -18.30 1.51 8.56
C GLU A 201 -16.93 1.85 9.16
N VAL A 202 -16.17 0.85 9.62
CA VAL A 202 -14.81 1.05 10.14
C VAL A 202 -13.91 1.73 9.10
N THR A 203 -13.98 1.31 7.82
CA THR A 203 -13.18 1.92 6.74
C THR A 203 -13.48 3.41 6.49
N LYS A 204 -14.62 3.94 6.94
CA LYS A 204 -14.94 5.37 6.83
C LYS A 204 -14.27 6.22 7.90
N LEU A 205 -13.82 5.61 9.00
CA LEU A 205 -13.14 6.33 10.07
C LEU A 205 -11.78 6.87 9.58
N PRO A 206 -11.33 8.04 10.09
CA PRO A 206 -9.95 8.48 9.90
C PRO A 206 -8.99 7.62 10.73
N TYR A 207 -7.72 7.58 10.34
CA TYR A 207 -6.69 7.07 11.24
C TYR A 207 -6.42 8.04 12.40
N PRO A 208 -6.09 7.54 13.62
CA PRO A 208 -5.86 6.13 13.98
C PRO A 208 -7.13 5.35 14.34
N LYS A 209 -8.29 6.00 14.45
CA LYS A 209 -9.57 5.37 14.87
C LYS A 209 -9.94 4.17 14.00
N ARG A 210 -9.70 4.26 12.69
CA ARG A 210 -9.86 3.14 11.75
C ARG A 210 -9.06 1.92 12.19
N LEU A 211 -7.77 2.08 12.48
CA LEU A 211 -6.89 0.97 12.86
C LEU A 211 -7.30 0.37 14.23
N GLN A 212 -7.62 1.23 15.20
CA GLN A 212 -8.04 0.84 16.55
C GLN A 212 -9.32 0.00 16.52
N ALA A 213 -10.39 0.53 15.90
CA ALA A 213 -11.67 -0.17 15.78
C ALA A 213 -11.51 -1.54 15.11
N ALA A 214 -10.56 -1.65 14.20
CA ALA A 214 -10.32 -2.86 13.46
C ALA A 214 -9.43 -3.85 14.26
N LYS A 215 -8.49 -3.39 15.08
CA LYS A 215 -7.64 -4.25 15.93
C LYS A 215 -8.42 -4.86 17.09
N ASP A 216 -9.27 -4.07 17.74
CA ASP A 216 -9.94 -4.48 18.98
C ASP A 216 -11.03 -5.55 18.76
N VAL A 217 -11.77 -5.43 17.65
CA VAL A 217 -12.95 -6.27 17.41
C VAL A 217 -12.59 -7.59 16.70
N ARG A 218 -11.50 -7.64 15.94
CA ARG A 218 -11.22 -8.76 15.03
C ARG A 218 -10.82 -10.09 15.68
N PRO A 219 -9.96 -10.15 16.71
CA PRO A 219 -9.63 -11.42 17.34
C PRO A 219 -10.87 -12.14 17.89
N GLU A 220 -11.79 -11.37 18.47
CA GLU A 220 -13.05 -11.90 19.00
C GLU A 220 -14.01 -12.37 17.91
N ILE A 221 -14.15 -11.59 16.82
CA ILE A 221 -14.94 -11.99 15.64
C ILE A 221 -14.42 -13.31 15.06
N ILE A 222 -13.11 -13.42 14.84
CA ILE A 222 -12.49 -14.62 14.25
C ILE A 222 -12.66 -15.82 15.18
N ARG A 223 -12.51 -15.63 16.50
CA ARG A 223 -12.76 -16.66 17.52
C ARG A 223 -14.23 -17.11 17.48
N SER A 224 -15.18 -16.17 17.50
CA SER A 224 -16.62 -16.46 17.44
C SER A 224 -16.98 -17.23 16.17
N ALA A 225 -16.43 -16.86 15.00
CA ALA A 225 -16.66 -17.58 13.76
C ALA A 225 -16.19 -19.05 13.84
N LYS A 226 -15.02 -19.30 14.45
CA LYS A 226 -14.50 -20.66 14.65
C LYS A 226 -15.33 -21.46 15.64
N GLU A 227 -15.72 -20.87 16.78
CA GLU A 227 -16.55 -21.51 17.81
C GLU A 227 -17.93 -21.91 17.28
N GLN A 228 -18.54 -21.06 16.46
CA GLN A 228 -19.82 -21.32 15.79
C GLN A 228 -19.68 -22.17 14.52
N LYS A 229 -18.46 -22.61 14.18
CA LYS A 229 -18.13 -23.39 12.98
C LYS A 229 -18.59 -22.72 11.67
N TYR A 230 -18.57 -21.39 11.62
CA TYR A 230 -18.84 -20.58 10.42
C TYR A 230 -17.63 -20.63 9.48
N LEU A 231 -17.60 -21.67 8.62
CA LEU A 231 -16.43 -22.02 7.81
C LEU A 231 -16.02 -20.92 6.83
N VAL A 232 -16.98 -20.28 6.16
CA VAL A 232 -16.70 -19.23 5.16
C VAL A 232 -16.13 -18.00 5.87
N SER A 233 -16.80 -17.54 6.93
CA SER A 233 -16.35 -16.41 7.73
C SER A 233 -14.98 -16.67 8.38
N ALA A 234 -14.77 -17.85 8.98
CA ALA A 234 -13.49 -18.18 9.61
C ALA A 234 -12.32 -18.20 8.62
N GLN A 235 -12.57 -18.46 7.34
CA GLN A 235 -11.55 -18.48 6.30
C GLN A 235 -11.24 -17.08 5.73
N LEU A 236 -12.26 -16.24 5.52
CA LEU A 236 -12.09 -14.93 4.87
C LEU A 236 -11.65 -13.82 5.82
N LEU A 237 -12.20 -13.79 7.04
CA LEU A 237 -12.05 -12.65 7.96
C LEU A 237 -10.60 -12.35 8.39
N PRO A 238 -9.68 -13.33 8.58
CA PRO A 238 -8.28 -13.01 8.89
C PRO A 238 -7.60 -12.14 7.84
N ALA A 239 -7.92 -12.33 6.56
CA ALA A 239 -7.32 -11.56 5.47
C ALA A 239 -7.72 -10.08 5.56
N PHE A 240 -8.99 -9.79 5.87
CA PHE A 240 -9.51 -8.43 6.01
C PHE A 240 -8.78 -7.63 7.09
N GLY A 241 -8.42 -8.31 8.18
CA GLY A 241 -7.65 -7.71 9.27
C GLY A 241 -6.28 -7.20 8.84
N SER A 242 -5.54 -8.06 8.14
CA SER A 242 -4.23 -7.72 7.61
C SER A 242 -4.28 -6.55 6.63
N VAL A 243 -5.36 -6.37 5.86
CA VAL A 243 -5.41 -5.28 4.86
C VAL A 243 -5.50 -3.89 5.50
N VAL A 244 -6.28 -3.69 6.57
CA VAL A 244 -6.36 -2.36 7.23
C VAL A 244 -5.01 -1.94 7.81
N GLU A 245 -4.25 -2.90 8.35
CA GLU A 245 -2.90 -2.66 8.86
C GLU A 245 -1.94 -2.31 7.71
N LYS A 246 -1.96 -3.07 6.61
CA LYS A 246 -1.16 -2.76 5.41
C LYS A 246 -1.48 -1.39 4.81
N ASP A 247 -2.76 -0.99 4.82
CA ASP A 247 -3.20 0.34 4.41
C ASP A 247 -2.65 1.42 5.36
N ALA A 248 -2.68 1.18 6.68
CA ALA A 248 -2.12 2.11 7.66
C ALA A 248 -0.60 2.30 7.47
N GLU A 249 0.15 1.21 7.29
CA GLU A 249 1.59 1.28 6.99
C GLU A 249 1.87 2.06 5.70
N ASN A 250 1.07 1.83 4.67
CA ASN A 250 1.21 2.53 3.40
C ASN A 250 0.92 4.03 3.53
N VAL A 251 -0.16 4.40 4.21
CA VAL A 251 -0.50 5.79 4.51
C VAL A 251 0.61 6.46 5.31
N ALA A 252 1.18 5.77 6.31
CA ALA A 252 2.33 6.28 7.07
C ALA A 252 3.53 6.58 6.16
N LEU A 253 3.90 5.65 5.27
CA LEU A 253 5.02 5.80 4.35
C LEU A 253 4.78 6.90 3.31
N LEU A 254 3.57 7.02 2.75
CA LEU A 254 3.21 8.11 1.85
C LEU A 254 3.28 9.48 2.55
N ARG A 255 2.82 9.57 3.81
CA ARG A 255 2.91 10.78 4.63
C ARG A 255 4.36 11.12 5.00
N ALA A 256 5.20 10.12 5.26
CA ALA A 256 6.64 10.30 5.46
C ALA A 256 7.32 10.82 4.18
N ALA A 257 7.01 10.25 3.01
CA ALA A 257 7.49 10.71 1.70
C ALA A 257 7.12 12.17 1.41
N ARG A 258 5.85 12.53 1.63
CA ARG A 258 5.38 13.92 1.47
C ARG A 258 6.11 14.89 2.41
N THR A 259 6.34 14.47 3.65
CA THR A 259 7.06 15.28 4.65
C THR A 259 8.54 15.43 4.28
N ALA A 260 9.21 14.36 3.84
CA ALA A 260 10.60 14.42 3.36
C ALA A 260 10.76 15.35 2.14
N LEU A 261 9.82 15.29 1.19
CA LEU A 261 9.80 16.21 0.04
C LEU A 261 9.61 17.67 0.48
N ALA A 262 8.80 17.93 1.51
CA ALA A 262 8.67 19.26 2.09
C ALA A 262 9.95 19.72 2.82
N VAL A 263 10.64 18.82 3.52
CA VAL A 263 11.97 19.07 4.11
C VAL A 263 12.99 19.42 3.03
N GLU A 264 13.02 18.71 1.91
CA GLU A 264 13.91 19.04 0.78
C GLU A 264 13.55 20.40 0.15
N ARG A 265 12.27 20.73 0.05
CA ARG A 265 11.83 22.06 -0.43
C ARG A 265 12.28 23.17 0.50
N PHE A 266 12.15 22.99 1.82
CA PHE A 266 12.69 23.91 2.81
C PHE A 266 14.21 24.05 2.68
N ARG A 267 14.92 22.93 2.54
CA ARG A 267 16.37 22.90 2.39
C ARG A 267 16.84 23.62 1.13
N PHE A 268 16.12 23.46 0.01
CA PHE A 268 16.42 24.15 -1.23
C PHE A 268 16.35 25.68 -1.04
N ALA A 269 15.28 26.17 -0.41
CA ALA A 269 15.06 27.59 -0.18
C ALA A 269 16.01 28.20 0.87
N ASN A 270 16.33 27.47 1.93
CA ASN A 270 17.05 28.01 3.10
C ASN A 270 18.51 27.56 3.18
N ARG A 271 18.96 26.66 2.31
CA ARG A 271 20.29 26.02 2.31
C ARG A 271 20.66 25.28 3.60
N LYS A 272 19.68 25.00 4.47
CA LYS A 272 19.83 24.26 5.73
C LYS A 272 18.63 23.35 5.98
N LEU A 273 18.80 22.29 6.77
CA LEU A 273 17.69 21.45 7.24
C LEU A 273 16.85 22.21 8.28
N PRO A 274 15.52 22.00 8.32
CA PRO A 274 14.65 22.58 9.33
C PRO A 274 15.03 22.06 10.72
N GLU A 275 14.82 22.85 11.77
CA GLU A 275 15.08 22.41 13.16
C GLU A 275 14.06 21.37 13.62
N ASN A 276 12.80 21.56 13.21
CA ASN A 276 11.66 20.70 13.48
C ASN A 276 10.62 20.90 12.36
N LEU A 277 9.56 20.09 12.38
CA LEU A 277 8.50 20.17 11.38
C LEU A 277 7.60 21.41 11.54
N ASP A 278 7.60 22.07 12.70
CA ASP A 278 6.83 23.31 12.88
C ASP A 278 7.37 24.45 12.04
N SER A 279 8.67 24.42 11.72
CA SER A 279 9.29 25.41 10.81
C SER A 279 8.98 25.21 9.33
N ILE A 280 8.39 24.08 8.92
CA ILE A 280 8.05 23.81 7.51
C ILE A 280 6.57 24.10 7.19
N ALA A 281 5.68 24.01 8.17
CA ALA A 281 4.26 24.33 7.99
C ALA A 281 3.98 25.80 8.36
N PRO A 282 3.06 26.51 7.65
CA PRO A 282 2.30 26.06 6.48
C PRO A 282 3.03 26.25 5.14
N SER A 283 4.22 26.88 5.12
CA SER A 283 4.85 27.38 3.88
C SER A 283 5.28 26.30 2.88
N PHE A 284 5.75 25.16 3.37
CA PHE A 284 6.23 24.04 2.54
C PHE A 284 5.32 22.81 2.62
N LEU A 285 4.39 22.79 3.59
CA LEU A 285 3.44 21.72 3.83
C LEU A 285 2.19 22.31 4.52
N ASP A 286 0.99 22.04 4.01
CA ASP A 286 -0.25 22.67 4.52
C ASP A 286 -0.46 22.44 6.03
N ALA A 287 -0.22 21.21 6.48
CA ALA A 287 -0.21 20.81 7.88
C ALA A 287 0.70 19.58 8.03
N ILE A 288 1.27 19.39 9.22
CA ILE A 288 2.08 18.20 9.50
C ILE A 288 1.16 16.96 9.48
N PRO A 289 1.43 15.95 8.63
CA PRO A 289 0.59 14.77 8.54
C PRO A 289 0.53 14.02 9.85
N VAL A 290 -0.66 13.50 10.17
CA VAL A 290 -0.89 12.63 11.32
C VAL A 290 -0.32 11.24 11.03
N ASP A 291 0.33 10.63 12.01
CA ASP A 291 0.75 9.23 12.01
C ASP A 291 -0.48 8.33 12.20
N PRO A 292 -0.74 7.37 11.29
CA PRO A 292 -1.93 6.54 11.37
C PRO A 292 -1.94 5.54 12.54
N PHE A 293 -0.81 5.32 13.21
CA PHE A 293 -0.69 4.35 14.31
C PHE A 293 -1.01 4.94 15.68
N ASP A 294 -0.57 6.17 15.96
CA ASP A 294 -0.75 6.79 17.28
C ASP A 294 -1.52 8.11 17.27
N GLY A 295 -1.86 8.64 16.08
CA GLY A 295 -2.60 9.88 15.92
C GLY A 295 -1.83 11.16 16.25
N LYS A 296 -0.52 11.07 16.52
CA LYS A 296 0.36 12.23 16.67
C LYS A 296 0.89 12.65 15.30
N SER A 297 1.71 13.70 15.23
CA SER A 297 2.38 14.07 13.98
C SER A 297 3.42 13.02 13.56
N ILE A 298 3.60 12.83 12.25
CA ILE A 298 4.79 12.18 11.69
C ILE A 298 6.05 12.84 12.29
N ARG A 299 7.06 12.02 12.61
CA ARG A 299 8.27 12.48 13.28
C ARG A 299 9.38 12.81 12.30
N PHE A 300 10.27 13.67 12.75
CA PHE A 300 11.48 14.07 12.03
C PHE A 300 12.64 14.12 13.01
N LYS A 301 13.79 13.62 12.58
CA LYS A 301 15.02 13.65 13.36
C LYS A 301 16.21 13.89 12.44
N LYS A 302 17.04 14.87 12.79
CA LYS A 302 18.35 15.06 12.14
C LYS A 302 19.27 13.90 12.50
N LEU A 303 20.02 13.43 11.52
CA LEU A 303 21.08 12.45 11.72
C LEU A 303 22.43 13.16 11.61
N ALA A 304 23.52 12.45 11.93
CA ALA A 304 24.87 12.96 11.68
C ALA A 304 25.09 13.29 10.19
N LYS A 305 24.44 12.52 9.32
CA LYS A 305 24.45 12.66 7.86
C LYS A 305 23.02 12.59 7.34
N GLY A 306 22.40 13.76 7.16
CA GLY A 306 21.04 13.89 6.67
C GLY A 306 19.96 13.82 7.76
N TYR A 307 18.88 13.09 7.54
CA TYR A 307 17.72 13.03 8.44
C TYR A 307 16.85 11.80 8.20
N VAL A 308 15.96 11.51 9.16
CA VAL A 308 14.91 10.50 9.03
C VAL A 308 13.54 11.14 9.29
N VAL A 309 12.57 10.75 8.47
CA VAL A 309 11.14 11.02 8.69
C VAL A 309 10.46 9.68 8.96
N TYR A 310 9.66 9.57 10.01
CA TYR A 310 9.15 8.26 10.42
C TYR A 310 7.80 8.27 11.13
N SER A 311 7.17 7.09 11.10
CA SER A 311 5.99 6.74 11.89
C SER A 311 6.35 5.63 12.88
N VAL A 312 5.72 5.60 14.05
CA VAL A 312 5.99 4.59 15.10
C VAL A 312 5.60 3.16 14.70
N GLY A 313 4.77 3.02 13.67
CA GLY A 313 4.44 1.70 13.13
C GLY A 313 3.62 0.83 14.09
N LYS A 314 3.57 -0.48 13.77
CA LYS A 314 2.60 -1.44 14.32
C LYS A 314 2.70 -1.67 15.83
N ASP A 315 3.90 -1.52 16.41
CA ASP A 315 4.12 -1.72 17.85
C ASP A 315 3.77 -0.47 18.66
N THR A 316 3.48 0.65 17.99
CA THR A 316 3.11 1.95 18.57
C THR A 316 4.15 2.53 19.53
N GLN A 317 5.38 2.00 19.50
CA GLN A 317 6.50 2.46 20.29
C GLN A 317 7.38 3.36 19.43
N ASP A 318 7.81 4.50 19.99
CA ASP A 318 8.72 5.39 19.28
C ASP A 318 10.14 4.84 19.43
N ASN A 319 10.65 4.21 18.37
CA ASN A 319 11.98 3.62 18.34
C ASN A 319 13.03 4.63 17.83
N GLY A 320 12.68 5.93 17.79
CA GLY A 320 13.60 7.02 17.48
C GLY A 320 14.06 7.08 16.03
N GLY A 321 13.26 6.55 15.10
CA GLY A 321 13.54 6.45 13.66
C GLY A 321 14.43 5.27 13.31
N LYS A 322 14.38 4.18 14.09
CA LYS A 322 15.20 2.98 13.85
C LYS A 322 14.63 2.16 12.69
N GLU A 323 15.45 1.87 11.70
CA GLU A 323 15.03 1.09 10.53
C GLU A 323 14.81 -0.39 10.86
N LYS A 324 13.99 -1.05 10.04
CA LYS A 324 13.75 -2.49 10.16
C LYS A 324 15.04 -3.27 9.85
N GLY A 325 15.61 -3.89 10.88
CA GLY A 325 16.64 -4.93 10.75
C GLY A 325 16.02 -6.34 10.67
N ASP A 326 16.67 -7.31 11.30
CA ASP A 326 16.17 -8.70 11.36
C ASP A 326 15.03 -8.90 12.38
N SER A 327 14.75 -7.90 13.21
CA SER A 327 13.71 -7.96 14.24
C SER A 327 12.32 -7.68 13.66
N GLU A 328 11.32 -8.42 14.13
CA GLU A 328 9.90 -8.19 13.80
C GLU A 328 9.23 -7.14 14.70
N THR A 329 9.95 -6.61 15.68
CA THR A 329 9.55 -5.54 16.62
C THR A 329 10.69 -4.54 16.79
N ASP A 330 10.48 -3.41 17.48
CA ASP A 330 11.57 -2.46 17.80
C ASP A 330 12.19 -1.82 16.52
N TYR A 331 11.29 -1.37 15.64
CA TYR A 331 11.61 -0.57 14.45
C TYR A 331 10.44 0.35 14.09
N ASP A 332 10.76 1.47 13.45
CA ASP A 332 9.81 2.44 12.94
C ASP A 332 9.66 2.31 11.42
N LEU A 333 8.56 2.83 10.88
CA LEU A 333 8.39 2.97 9.43
C LEU A 333 9.11 4.24 8.98
N THR A 334 10.30 4.08 8.40
CA THR A 334 11.21 5.17 8.08
C THR A 334 11.21 5.54 6.61
N LEU A 335 11.52 6.81 6.35
CA LEU A 335 12.16 7.28 5.14
C LEU A 335 13.44 8.00 5.55
N THR A 336 14.58 7.40 5.23
CA THR A 336 15.89 7.90 5.66
C THR A 336 16.65 8.54 4.51
N VAL A 337 17.00 9.81 4.65
CA VAL A 337 17.82 10.54 3.70
C VAL A 337 19.23 10.65 4.26
N GLU A 338 20.14 9.82 3.78
CA GLU A 338 21.57 9.85 4.14
C GLU A 338 22.34 10.69 3.11
N ARG A 339 23.10 11.71 3.54
CA ARG A 339 23.97 12.52 2.67
C ARG A 339 25.30 12.82 3.31
#